data_AF-A0A2N1RG50-F1
#
_entry.id   AF-A0A2N1RG50-F1
#
_cell.length_a   1.000
_cell.length_b   1.000
_cell.length_c   1.000
_cell.angle_alpha   90.00
_cell.angle_beta   90.00
_cell.angle_gamma   90.00
#
_symmetry.space_group_name_H-M   'P 1'
#
loop_
_entity.id
_entity.type
_entity.pdbx_description
1 polymer ?
#
loop_
_entity_poly.entity_id
_entity_poly.type
_entity_poly.pdbx_seq_one_letter_code
_entity_poly.pdbx_strand_id
1 'polypeptide(L)'
;MTLREIRDRAMLLMHTEITRLENELDRERREQDLLQEKIFQLSDSMTRTGPITSKLHEIEQYQHELTHTLEHMKTIDAHLARARHRLERMEQRALAHD
;
A
#
# COMPACT_ATOMS: atom_id res chain seq x y z
N MET A 1 -32.42 -5.83 16.73
CA MET A 1 -31.12 -6.17 16.12
C MET A 1 -30.59 -7.42 16.80
N THR A 2 -30.27 -8.49 16.06
CA THR A 2 -29.82 -9.79 16.60
C THR A 2 -28.29 -9.88 16.66
N LEU A 3 -27.75 -10.82 17.45
CA LEU A 3 -26.29 -11.09 17.47
C LEU A 3 -25.75 -11.47 16.08
N ARG A 4 -26.57 -12.15 15.27
CA ARG A 4 -26.26 -12.49 13.88
C ARG A 4 -26.12 -11.24 13.01
N GLU A 5 -27.07 -10.31 13.09
CA GLU A 5 -27.01 -9.05 12.34
C GLU A 5 -25.81 -8.17 12.74
N ILE A 6 -25.45 -8.16 14.03
CA ILE A 6 -24.25 -7.45 14.51
C ILE A 6 -22.98 -8.09 13.94
N ARG A 7 -22.90 -9.43 13.95
CA ARG A 7 -21.78 -10.21 13.38
C ARG A 7 -21.61 -9.94 11.89
N ASP A 8 -22.69 -10.06 11.13
CA ASP A 8 -22.67 -9.91 9.68
C ASP A 8 -22.29 -8.47 9.28
N ARG A 9 -22.78 -7.46 10.01
CA ARG A 9 -22.36 -6.06 9.83
C ARG A 9 -20.88 -5.86 10.16
N ALA A 10 -20.36 -6.50 11.21
CA ALA A 10 -18.95 -6.40 11.56
C ALA A 10 -18.03 -7.05 10.50
N MET A 11 -18.45 -8.19 9.93
CA MET A 11 -17.73 -8.83 8.81
C MET A 11 -17.74 -7.93 7.56
N LEU A 12 -18.89 -7.34 7.21
CA LEU A 12 -18.99 -6.41 6.08
C LEU A 12 -18.06 -5.20 6.24
N LEU A 13 -17.99 -4.62 7.45
CA LEU A 13 -17.06 -3.52 7.73
C LEU A 13 -15.60 -3.94 7.58
N MET A 14 -15.24 -5.15 8.02
CA MET A 14 -13.88 -5.69 7.85
C MET A 14 -13.53 -5.93 6.39
N HIS A 15 -14.42 -6.52 5.60
CA HIS A 15 -14.21 -6.66 4.15
C HIS A 15 -14.01 -5.30 3.48
N THR A 16 -14.85 -4.32 3.82
CA THR A 16 -14.75 -2.95 3.28
C THR A 16 -13.41 -2.32 3.62
N GLU A 17 -12.92 -2.50 4.85
CA GLU A 17 -11.62 -1.99 5.28
C GLU A 17 -10.45 -2.69 4.57
N ILE A 18 -10.53 -4.01 4.37
CA ILE A 18 -9.53 -4.76 3.59
C ILE A 18 -9.47 -4.23 2.16
N THR A 19 -10.63 -4.09 1.49
CA THR A 19 -10.68 -3.54 0.14
C THR A 19 -10.16 -2.10 0.07
N ARG A 20 -10.42 -1.28 1.10
CA ARG A 20 -9.87 0.07 1.20
C ARG A 20 -8.34 0.04 1.24
N LEU A 21 -7.77 -0.79 2.10
CA LEU A 21 -6.32 -0.95 2.26
C LEU A 21 -5.65 -1.56 1.02
N GLU A 22 -6.32 -2.48 0.32
CA GLU A 22 -5.84 -3.03 -0.96
C GLU A 22 -5.74 -1.95 -2.03
N ASN A 23 -6.79 -1.12 -2.16
CA ASN A 23 -6.77 0.00 -3.09
C ASN A 23 -5.70 1.05 -2.74
N GLU A 24 -5.46 1.27 -1.45
CA GLU A 24 -4.40 2.15 -0.95
C GLU A 24 -3.02 1.59 -1.33
N LEU A 25 -2.78 0.29 -1.11
CA LEU A 25 -1.55 -0.39 -1.50
C LEU A 25 -1.31 -0.33 -3.02
N ASP A 26 -2.34 -0.55 -3.84
CA ASP A 26 -2.24 -0.48 -5.30
C ASP A 26 -2.00 0.96 -5.80
N ARG A 27 -2.39 1.97 -5.02
CA ARG A 27 -2.04 3.36 -5.31
C ARG A 27 -0.56 3.62 -5.02
N GLU A 28 -0.07 3.23 -3.85
CA GLU A 28 1.33 3.40 -3.46
C GLU A 28 2.28 2.65 -4.41
N ARG A 29 1.89 1.45 -4.88
CA ARG A 29 2.66 0.71 -5.89
C ARG A 29 2.79 1.46 -7.21
N ARG A 30 1.70 2.07 -7.68
CA ARG A 30 1.76 2.89 -8.90
C ARG A 30 2.63 4.13 -8.71
N GLU A 31 2.59 4.74 -7.53
CA GLU A 31 3.47 5.86 -7.20
C GLU A 31 4.94 5.44 -7.15
N GLN A 32 5.23 4.28 -6.56
CA GLN A 32 6.55 3.66 -6.57
C GLN A 32 7.07 3.45 -8.01
N ASP A 33 6.26 2.88 -8.89
CA ASP A 33 6.62 2.63 -10.29
C ASP A 33 6.92 3.95 -11.03
N LEU A 34 6.10 4.98 -10.82
CA LEU A 34 6.30 6.31 -11.42
C LEU A 34 7.59 6.98 -10.92
N LEU A 35 7.89 6.88 -9.62
CA LEU A 35 9.14 7.41 -9.06
C LEU A 35 10.36 6.68 -9.62
N GLN A 36 10.29 5.36 -9.75
CA GLN A 36 11.36 4.57 -10.37
C GLN A 36 11.57 4.95 -11.84
N GLU A 37 10.49 5.16 -12.60
CA GLU A 37 10.57 5.61 -13.99
C GLU A 37 11.24 6.98 -14.10
N LYS A 38 10.87 7.95 -13.24
CA LYS A 38 11.50 9.28 -13.20
C LYS A 38 12.99 9.21 -12.89
N ILE A 39 13.39 8.40 -11.90
CA ILE A 39 14.80 8.19 -11.57
C ILE A 39 15.55 7.60 -12.77
N PHE A 40 14.95 6.64 -13.47
CA PHE A 40 15.55 6.03 -14.66
C PHE A 40 15.71 7.06 -15.79
N GLN A 41 14.68 7.83 -16.10
CA GLN A 41 14.72 8.87 -17.14
C GLN A 41 15.78 9.94 -16.82
N LEU A 42 15.86 10.39 -15.56
CA LEU A 42 16.90 11.33 -15.14
C LEU A 42 18.30 10.73 -15.28
N SER A 43 18.48 9.48 -14.86
CA SER A 43 19.75 8.76 -14.97
C SER A 43 20.21 8.61 -16.43
N ASP A 44 19.30 8.24 -17.35
CA ASP A 44 19.59 8.15 -18.79
C ASP A 44 19.87 9.55 -19.39
N SER A 45 19.19 10.59 -18.92
CA SER A 45 19.48 11.95 -19.38
C SER A 45 20.85 12.46 -18.91
N MET A 46 21.31 12.04 -17.72
CA MET A 46 22.61 12.42 -17.15
C MET A 46 23.78 11.82 -17.93
N THR A 47 23.65 10.57 -18.40
CA THR A 47 24.69 9.92 -19.21
C THR A 47 24.83 10.57 -20.59
N ARG A 48 23.76 11.17 -21.11
CA ARG A 48 23.72 11.78 -22.45
C ARG A 48 24.01 13.28 -22.48
N THR A 49 23.63 14.02 -21.44
CA THR A 49 23.67 15.49 -21.44
C THR A 49 23.93 16.02 -20.03
N GLY A 50 25.07 16.68 -19.81
CA GLY A 50 25.29 17.49 -18.60
C GLY A 50 24.26 18.64 -18.51
N PRO A 51 24.09 19.32 -17.35
CA PRO A 51 24.90 19.33 -16.13
C PRO A 51 24.43 18.30 -15.09
N ILE A 52 25.41 17.66 -14.45
CA ILE A 52 25.22 16.49 -13.57
C ILE A 52 24.58 16.87 -12.22
N THR A 53 24.87 18.07 -11.70
CA THR A 53 24.57 18.44 -10.31
C THR A 53 23.10 18.64 -10.00
N SER A 54 22.33 19.28 -10.89
CA SER A 54 20.88 19.50 -10.66
C SER A 54 20.09 18.19 -10.78
N LYS A 55 20.44 17.35 -11.75
CA LYS A 55 19.82 16.04 -11.96
C LYS A 55 20.12 15.07 -10.82
N LEU A 56 21.33 15.12 -10.25
CA LEU A 56 21.65 14.37 -9.03
C LEU A 56 20.75 14.77 -7.86
N HIS A 57 20.54 16.07 -7.67
CA HIS A 57 19.66 16.55 -6.61
C HIS A 57 18.21 16.07 -6.79
N GLU A 58 17.69 16.09 -8.02
CA GLU A 58 16.35 15.55 -8.33
C GLU A 58 16.27 14.02 -8.10
N ILE A 59 17.33 13.28 -8.44
CA ILE A 59 17.40 11.83 -8.16
C ILE A 59 17.39 11.58 -6.64
N GLU A 60 18.17 12.33 -5.86
CA GLU A 60 18.18 12.21 -4.39
C GLU A 60 16.80 12.49 -3.79
N GLN A 61 16.09 13.50 -4.32
CA GLN A 61 14.71 13.80 -3.91
C GLN A 61 13.76 12.63 -4.21
N TYR A 62 13.77 12.10 -5.43
CA TYR A 62 12.92 10.95 -5.78
C TYR A 62 13.29 9.68 -5.03
N GLN A 63 14.57 9.47 -4.69
CA GLN A 63 14.99 8.35 -3.83
C GLN A 63 14.47 8.50 -2.40
N HIS A 64 14.40 9.73 -1.89
CA HIS A 64 13.81 10.01 -0.59
C HIS A 64 12.30 9.74 -0.61
N GLU A 65 11.58 10.24 -1.62
CA GLU A 65 10.14 9.97 -1.82
C GLU A 65 9.87 8.47 -1.99
N LEU A 66 10.73 7.76 -2.73
CA LEU A 66 10.63 6.30 -2.90
C LEU A 66 10.79 5.56 -1.58
N THR A 67 11.75 5.98 -0.74
CA THR A 67 11.96 5.37 0.58
C THR A 67 10.73 5.55 1.47
N HIS A 68 10.16 6.75 1.48
CA HIS A 68 8.94 7.06 2.21
C HIS A 68 7.74 6.23 1.73
N THR A 69 7.55 6.14 0.40
CA THR A 69 6.51 5.30 -0.23
C THR A 69 6.65 3.83 0.18
N LEU A 70 7.87 3.29 0.21
CA LEU A 70 8.13 1.91 0.65
C LEU A 70 7.82 1.69 2.14
N GLU A 71 8.07 2.67 3.00
CA GLU A 71 7.70 2.62 4.42
C GLU A 71 6.18 2.64 4.63
N HIS A 72 5.48 3.45 3.84
CA HIS A 72 4.02 3.50 3.79
C HIS A 72 3.43 2.15 3.35
N MET A 73 3.95 1.57 2.25
CA MET A 73 3.53 0.26 1.78
C MET A 73 3.70 -0.84 2.85
N LYS A 74 4.85 -0.86 3.55
CA LYS A 74 5.07 -1.82 4.66
C LYS A 74 4.03 -1.65 5.77
N THR A 75 3.66 -0.42 6.07
CA THR A 75 2.64 -0.11 7.07
C THR A 75 1.28 -0.64 6.63
N ILE A 76 0.88 -0.38 5.39
CA ILE A 76 -0.38 -0.86 4.81
C ILE A 76 -0.41 -2.40 4.78
N ASP A 77 0.68 -3.05 4.37
CA ASP A 77 0.79 -4.52 4.39
C ASP A 77 0.59 -5.10 5.79
N ALA A 78 1.17 -4.48 6.82
CA ALA A 78 0.98 -4.89 8.20
C ALA A 78 -0.47 -4.69 8.68
N HIS A 79 -1.16 -3.65 8.20
CA HIS A 79 -2.59 -3.46 8.46
C HIS A 79 -3.46 -4.49 7.75
N LEU A 80 -3.17 -4.78 6.47
CA LEU A 80 -3.85 -5.82 5.69
C LEU A 80 -3.72 -7.20 6.33
N ALA A 81 -2.51 -7.59 6.73
CA ALA A 81 -2.28 -8.87 7.39
C ALA A 81 -3.10 -9.01 8.67
N ARG A 82 -3.15 -7.95 9.50
CA ARG A 82 -3.94 -7.93 10.73
C ARG A 82 -5.45 -7.97 10.47
N ALA A 83 -5.93 -7.22 9.47
CA ALA A 83 -7.33 -7.17 9.10
C ALA A 83 -7.81 -8.52 8.55
N ARG A 84 -7.05 -9.13 7.63
CA ARG A 84 -7.34 -10.46 7.07
C ARG A 84 -7.37 -11.55 8.13
N HIS A 85 -6.37 -11.59 9.01
CA HIS A 85 -6.34 -12.56 10.11
C HIS A 85 -7.50 -12.36 11.10
N ARG A 86 -7.95 -11.11 11.32
CA ARG A 86 -9.12 -10.84 12.16
C ARG A 86 -10.41 -11.31 11.50
N LEU A 87 -10.57 -11.06 10.20
CA LEU A 87 -11.71 -11.50 9.42
C LEU A 87 -11.80 -13.03 9.42
N GLU A 88 -10.70 -13.72 9.13
CA GLU A 88 -10.63 -15.19 9.13
C GLU A 88 -11.08 -15.78 10.47
N ARG A 89 -10.61 -15.22 11.59
CA ARG A 89 -11.06 -15.66 12.93
C ARG A 89 -12.55 -15.41 13.18
N MET A 90 -13.12 -14.35 12.60
CA MET A 90 -14.56 -14.09 12.70
C MET A 90 -15.37 -15.09 11.87
N GLU A 91 -14.90 -15.41 10.66
CA GLU A 91 -15.51 -16.41 9.77
C GLU A 91 -15.47 -17.81 10.39
N GLN A 92 -14.33 -18.23 10.94
CA GLN A 92 -14.18 -19.51 11.64
C GLN A 92 -15.15 -19.64 12.84
N ARG A 93 -15.30 -18.56 13.62
CA ARG A 93 -16.28 -18.53 14.72
C ARG A 93 -17.72 -18.54 14.23
N ALA A 94 -18.01 -17.89 13.12
CA ALA A 94 -19.35 -17.90 12.54
C ALA A 94 -19.75 -19.32 12.12
N LEU A 95 -18.83 -20.05 11.47
CA LEU A 95 -19.03 -21.43 11.03
C LEU A 95 -19.16 -22.44 12.18
N ALA A 96 -18.55 -22.16 13.34
CA ALA A 96 -18.62 -23.04 14.52
C ALA A 96 -19.90 -22.86 15.36
N HIS A 97 -20.67 -21.79 15.12
CA HIS A 97 -21.88 -21.43 15.87
C HIS A 97 -23.17 -21.49 15.03
N ASP A 98 -23.06 -21.86 13.75
CA ASP A 98 -24.18 -22.18 12.87
C ASP A 98 -24.38 -23.71 12.84
#